data_AF-B1LVT1-F1
#
_entry.id   AF-B1LVT1-F1
#
_cell.length_a   1.000
_cell.length_b   1.000
_cell.length_c   1.000
_cell.angle_alpha   90.00
_cell.angle_beta   90.00
_cell.angle_gamma   90.00
#
_symmetry.space_group_name_H-M   'P 1'
#
loop_
_entity.id
_entity.type
_entity.pdbx_description
1 polymer ?
#
loop_
_entity_poly.entity_id
_entity_poly.type
_entity_poly.pdbx_seq_one_letter_code
_entity_poly.pdbx_strand_id
1 'polypeptide(L)'
;MRNGSPEDEANARRRAELCALADGRDTGTGRDADVADADPTDRLGELGDALLAAYQLAEQDGDPLTVALLEQALLRTGRRLARGMSPADVGIACH
;
A
#
# COMPACT_ATOMS: atom_id res chain seq x y z
N MET A 1 22.82 7.79 42.68
CA MET A 1 23.00 6.41 42.17
C MET A 1 21.67 5.99 41.58
N ARG A 2 21.55 5.92 40.24
CA ARG A 2 20.31 5.52 39.56
C ARG A 2 20.23 3.99 39.58
N ASN A 3 19.38 3.44 40.44
CA ASN A 3 19.02 2.03 40.40
C ASN A 3 18.03 1.86 39.24
N GLY A 4 18.53 1.67 38.02
CA GLY A 4 17.70 1.20 36.91
C GLY A 4 17.23 -0.22 37.24
N SER A 5 15.93 -0.48 37.07
CA SER A 5 15.39 -1.82 37.26
C SER A 5 16.04 -2.77 36.25
N PRO A 6 16.42 -4.01 36.62
CA PRO A 6 16.97 -4.98 35.66
C PRO A 6 16.01 -5.25 34.49
N GLU A 7 14.70 -5.05 34.71
CA GLU A 7 13.67 -5.12 33.67
C GLU A 7 13.77 -3.97 32.66
N ASP A 8 14.14 -2.75 33.10
CA ASP A 8 14.32 -1.60 32.21
C ASP A 8 15.53 -1.80 31.30
N GLU A 9 16.60 -2.42 31.82
CA GLU A 9 17.80 -2.71 31.04
C GLU A 9 17.55 -3.83 30.02
N ALA A 10 16.79 -4.86 30.40
CA ALA A 10 16.35 -5.90 29.47
C ALA A 10 15.43 -5.34 28.38
N ASN A 11 14.52 -4.44 28.74
CA ASN A 11 13.62 -3.79 27.79
C ASN A 11 14.37 -2.84 26.84
N ALA A 12 15.37 -2.11 27.35
CA ALA A 12 16.25 -1.27 26.54
C ALA A 12 17.06 -2.08 25.52
N ARG A 13 17.60 -3.24 25.91
CA ARG A 13 18.32 -4.15 25.01
C ARG A 13 17.41 -4.71 23.91
N ARG A 14 16.21 -5.14 24.29
CA ARG A 14 15.21 -5.65 23.33
C ARG A 14 14.79 -4.61 22.31
N ARG A 15 14.65 -3.35 22.74
CA ARG A 15 14.39 -2.22 21.83
C ARG A 15 15.56 -1.93 20.90
N ALA A 16 16.80 -1.99 21.39
CA ALA A 16 17.98 -1.81 20.57
C ALA A 16 18.13 -2.92 19.51
N GLU A 17 17.84 -4.18 19.87
CA GLU A 17 17.81 -5.30 18.93
C GLU A 17 16.72 -5.14 17.86
N LEU A 18 15.53 -4.67 18.24
CA LEU A 18 14.46 -4.38 17.28
C LEU A 18 14.81 -3.24 16.31
N CYS A 19 15.49 -2.19 16.79
CA CYS A 19 16.00 -1.13 15.92
C CYS A 19 17.10 -1.65 14.99
N ALA A 20 18.04 -2.46 15.49
CA ALA A 20 19.10 -3.05 14.66
C ALA A 20 18.55 -3.99 13.57
N LEU A 21 17.45 -4.71 13.84
CA LEU A 21 16.74 -5.52 12.85
C LEU A 21 15.96 -4.68 11.82
N ALA A 22 15.57 -3.45 12.17
CA ALA A 22 14.96 -2.50 11.24
C ALA A 22 16.01 -1.87 10.32
N ASP A 23 17.19 -1.53 10.84
CA ASP A 23 18.30 -0.96 10.08
C ASP A 23 19.04 -2.01 9.22
N GLY A 24 19.00 -3.28 9.62
CA GLY A 24 19.66 -4.39 8.90
C GLY A 24 18.90 -4.97 7.71
N ARG A 25 17.73 -4.43 7.34
CA ARG A 25 16.94 -4.90 6.19
C ARG A 25 17.19 -4.15 4.87
N ASP A 26 18.31 -3.45 4.77
CA ASP A 26 18.88 -2.99 3.51
C ASP A 26 19.97 -3.96 2.97
N THR A 27 19.71 -5.26 3.09
CA THR A 27 20.43 -6.24 2.26
C THR A 27 19.66 -6.36 0.96
N GLY A 28 20.18 -5.63 -0.03
CA GLY A 28 19.72 -5.62 -1.41
C GLY A 28 19.29 -7.00 -1.89
N THR A 29 17.98 -7.23 -1.87
CA THR A 29 17.31 -8.15 -2.78
C THR A 29 16.63 -7.23 -3.77
N GLY A 30 17.25 -7.09 -4.94
CA GLY A 30 16.85 -6.14 -5.96
C GLY A 30 15.37 -6.23 -6.29
N ARG A 31 14.60 -5.28 -5.74
CA ARG A 31 13.35 -4.80 -6.34
C ARG A 31 13.53 -3.43 -6.98
N ASP A 32 14.78 -3.08 -7.31
CA ASP A 32 15.14 -1.97 -8.19
C ASP A 32 15.36 -2.43 -9.65
N ALA A 33 14.93 -3.64 -9.99
CA ALA A 33 14.90 -4.14 -11.37
C ALA A 33 13.45 -4.41 -11.78
N ASP A 34 12.70 -3.33 -11.99
CA ASP A 34 11.81 -3.10 -13.14
C ASP A 34 10.71 -2.07 -12.79
N VAL A 35 11.09 -0.94 -12.17
CA VAL A 35 10.26 0.29 -12.25
C VAL A 35 10.74 1.08 -13.47
N ALA A 36 10.95 0.40 -14.59
CA ALA A 36 11.15 1.04 -15.87
C ALA A 36 9.81 1.66 -16.26
N ASP A 37 9.67 2.96 -16.00
CA ASP A 37 8.71 3.86 -16.65
C ASP A 37 7.26 3.34 -16.78
N ALA A 38 6.79 2.56 -15.81
CA ALA A 38 5.40 2.09 -15.83
C ALA A 38 4.48 3.30 -15.83
N ASP A 39 3.62 3.38 -16.86
CA ASP A 39 2.73 4.51 -17.07
C ASP A 39 1.92 4.77 -15.79
N PRO A 40 1.73 6.04 -15.38
CA PRO A 40 0.94 6.34 -14.19
C PRO A 40 -0.46 5.72 -14.21
N THR A 41 -1.01 5.41 -15.38
CA THR A 41 -2.29 4.70 -15.55
C THR A 41 -2.17 3.22 -15.22
N ASP A 42 -1.09 2.56 -15.64
CA ASP A 42 -0.84 1.14 -15.33
C ASP A 42 -0.76 0.91 -13.82
N ARG A 43 -0.02 1.78 -13.12
CA ARG A 43 0.05 1.74 -11.64
C ARG A 43 -1.29 2.00 -10.96
N LEU A 44 -2.14 2.82 -11.56
CA LEU A 44 -3.50 3.05 -11.06
C LEU A 44 -4.41 1.85 -11.32
N GLY A 45 -4.18 1.11 -12.41
CA GLY A 45 -4.85 -0.15 -12.71
C GLY A 45 -4.50 -1.21 -11.66
N GLU A 46 -3.21 -1.44 -11.42
CA GLU A 46 -2.73 -2.37 -10.38
C GLU A 46 -3.26 -2.02 -8.99
N LEU A 47 -3.31 -0.72 -8.66
CA LEU A 47 -3.93 -0.26 -7.41
C LEU A 47 -5.43 -0.56 -7.37
N GLY A 48 -6.14 -0.40 -8.49
CA GLY A 48 -7.56 -0.75 -8.61
C GLY A 48 -7.80 -2.23 -8.32
N ASP A 49 -7.00 -3.10 -8.91
CA ASP A 49 -7.10 -4.55 -8.71
C ASP A 49 -6.83 -4.95 -7.24
N ALA A 50 -5.80 -4.36 -6.62
CA ALA A 50 -5.51 -4.59 -5.21
C ALA A 50 -6.64 -4.12 -4.29
N LEU A 51 -7.27 -2.97 -4.58
CA LEU A 51 -8.42 -2.46 -3.84
C LEU A 51 -9.66 -3.35 -3.99
N LEU A 52 -9.87 -3.93 -5.17
CA LEU A 52 -10.95 -4.89 -5.43
C LEU A 52 -10.77 -6.18 -4.63
N ALA A 53 -9.55 -6.72 -4.60
CA ALA A 53 -9.24 -7.90 -3.79
C ALA A 53 -9.44 -7.62 -2.29
N ALA A 54 -9.02 -6.46 -1.80
CA ALA A 54 -9.23 -6.05 -0.42
C ALA A 54 -10.72 -5.89 -0.08
N TYR A 55 -11.52 -5.36 -1.00
CA TYR A 55 -12.97 -5.20 -0.83
C TYR A 55 -13.65 -6.55 -0.65
N GLN A 56 -13.33 -7.52 -1.50
CA GLN A 56 -13.90 -8.87 -1.41
C GLN A 56 -13.55 -9.55 -0.08
N LEU A 57 -12.33 -9.34 0.42
CA LEU A 57 -11.93 -9.85 1.74
C LEU A 57 -12.70 -9.15 2.86
N ALA A 58 -12.84 -7.83 2.80
CA ALA A 58 -13.60 -7.06 3.80
C ALA A 58 -15.08 -7.42 3.84
N GLU A 59 -15.70 -7.73 2.69
CA GLU A 59 -17.07 -8.25 2.64
C GLU A 59 -17.19 -9.61 3.34
N GLN A 60 -16.20 -10.49 3.16
CA GLN A 60 -16.16 -11.80 3.83
C GLN A 60 -15.96 -11.68 5.34
N ASP A 61 -15.12 -10.74 5.77
CA ASP A 61 -14.86 -10.45 7.18
C ASP A 61 -16.04 -9.77 7.87
N GLY A 62 -16.97 -9.19 7.10
CA GLY A 62 -18.18 -8.55 7.61
C GLY A 62 -17.91 -7.25 8.37
N ASP A 63 -16.80 -6.56 8.07
CA ASP A 63 -16.46 -5.25 8.66
C ASP A 63 -17.03 -4.10 7.81
N PRO A 64 -18.16 -3.49 8.21
CA PRO A 64 -18.81 -2.46 7.41
C PRO A 64 -18.00 -1.18 7.27
N LEU A 65 -17.10 -0.87 8.23
CA LEU A 65 -16.26 0.32 8.14
C LEU A 65 -15.19 0.14 7.08
N THR A 66 -14.52 -1.01 7.08
CA THR A 66 -13.50 -1.33 6.07
C THR A 66 -14.11 -1.40 4.67
N VAL A 67 -15.28 -2.01 4.52
CA VAL A 67 -16.02 -2.02 3.24
C VAL A 67 -16.27 -0.58 2.74
N ALA A 68 -16.82 0.30 3.57
CA ALA A 68 -17.12 1.68 3.18
C ALA A 68 -15.87 2.48 2.78
N LEU A 69 -14.75 2.27 3.47
CA LEU A 69 -13.48 2.93 3.14
C LEU A 69 -12.93 2.43 1.79
N LEU A 70 -13.04 1.13 1.52
CA LEU A 70 -12.60 0.52 0.26
C LEU A 70 -13.48 0.97 -0.91
N GLU A 71 -14.78 1.12 -0.73
CA GLU A 71 -15.68 1.71 -1.74
C GLU A 71 -15.27 3.14 -2.10
N GLN A 72 -14.96 3.97 -1.09
CA GLN A 72 -14.49 5.33 -1.33
C GLN A 72 -13.15 5.37 -2.08
N ALA A 73 -12.23 4.47 -1.72
CA ALA A 73 -10.94 4.34 -2.39
C ALA A 73 -11.12 3.91 -3.85
N LEU A 74 -11.93 2.88 -4.11
CA LEU A 74 -12.27 2.40 -5.45
C LEU A 74 -12.89 3.50 -6.31
N LEU A 75 -13.86 4.25 -5.77
CA LEU A 75 -14.49 5.36 -6.48
C LEU A 75 -13.46 6.44 -6.87
N ARG A 76 -12.55 6.78 -5.96
CA ARG A 76 -11.51 7.80 -6.22
C ARG A 76 -10.51 7.31 -7.26
N THR A 77 -10.08 6.06 -7.19
CA THR A 77 -9.15 5.44 -8.15
C THR A 77 -9.80 5.34 -9.53
N GLY A 78 -11.04 4.87 -9.61
CA GLY A 78 -11.80 4.79 -10.87
C GLY A 78 -12.00 6.15 -11.53
N ARG A 79 -12.32 7.21 -10.76
CA ARG A 79 -12.40 8.58 -11.28
C ARG A 79 -11.06 9.10 -11.81
N ARG A 80 -9.94 8.69 -11.20
CA ARG A 80 -8.61 9.09 -11.65
C ARG A 80 -8.21 8.35 -12.92
N LEU A 81 -8.49 7.05 -13.00
CA LEU A 81 -8.33 6.24 -14.21
C LEU A 81 -9.13 6.84 -15.38
N ALA A 82 -10.42 7.14 -15.16
CA ALA A 82 -11.29 7.74 -16.18
C ALA A 82 -10.80 9.12 -16.67
N ARG A 83 -10.06 9.87 -15.86
CA ARG A 83 -9.45 11.15 -16.25
C ARG A 83 -8.13 10.99 -16.99
N GLY A 84 -7.42 9.87 -16.78
CA GLY A 84 -6.20 9.53 -17.50
C GLY A 84 -6.49 8.97 -18.89
N MET A 85 -7.66 8.37 -19.10
CA MET A 85 -8.12 7.89 -20.39
C MET A 85 -8.60 9.04 -21.28
N SER A 86 -7.95 9.28 -22.42
CA SER A 86 -8.53 10.11 -23.48
C SER A 86 -9.75 9.38 -24.07
N PRO A 87 -10.83 10.08 -24.49
CA PRO A 87 -11.95 9.45 -25.20
C PRO A 87 -11.51 8.64 -26.43
N ALA A 88 -10.42 9.06 -27.08
CA ALA A 88 -9.81 8.36 -28.20
C ALA A 88 -9.22 6.99 -27.81
N ASP A 89 -8.66 6.87 -26.60
CA ASP A 89 -8.02 5.63 -26.11
C ASP A 89 -9.06 4.56 -25.73
N VAL A 90 -10.30 4.98 -25.42
CA VAL A 90 -11.43 4.11 -25.11
C VAL A 90 -12.40 3.93 -26.29
N GLY A 91 -12.02 4.38 -27.49
CA GLY A 91 -12.82 4.20 -28.71
C GLY A 91 -14.13 5.01 -28.73
N ILE A 92 -14.24 6.04 -27.91
CA ILE A 92 -15.40 6.94 -27.91
C ILE A 92 -15.17 7.98 -29.01
N ALA A 93 -15.93 7.89 -30.09
CA ALA A 93 -15.93 8.90 -31.13
C ALA A 93 -16.46 10.23 -30.57
N CYS A 94 -15.56 11.20 -30.38
CA CYS A 94 -15.95 12.59 -30.14
C CYS A 94 -16.39 13.21 -31.47
N HIS A 95 -17.67 13.55 -31.56
CA HIS A 95 -18.27 14.28 -32.69
C HIS A 95 -18.27 15.79 -32.41
#